data_AF-K2FZH4-F1
#
_entry.id   AF-K2FZH4-F1
#
_cell.length_a   1.000
_cell.length_b   1.000
_cell.length_c   1.000
_cell.angle_alpha   90.00
_cell.angle_beta   90.00
_cell.angle_gamma   90.00
#
_symmetry.space_group_name_H-M   'P 1'
#
loop_
_entity.id
_entity.type
_entity.pdbx_description
1 polymer ?
#
loop_
_entity_poly.entity_id
_entity_poly.type
_entity_poly.pdbx_seq_one_letter_code
_entity_poly.pdbx_strand_id
1 'polypeptide(L)'
;MKQVTQNSIINIDENKFDNKFLFIIPLEATFENEVDLATLLSSSKNPNLDYKKDYKLWSEVYSPKDELRIFTEVFEDAIKNDKKIHISNISLSEEIEMVKDLYLELGYFNKELNRFEIDFNDSPITIWVSMNNIIYSFKDYKQLKEKILFVPPPREPKHQKSIRSAINSWIISTISLNNPSGDKIHIESMIKEEKTSLVRLASMLYYNFKNRGFEVKAWELTILVK
;
A
#
# COMPACT_ATOMS: atom_id res chain seq x y z
N MET A 1 18.60 13.96 -18.11
CA MET A 1 17.89 13.33 -16.99
C MET A 1 16.47 13.86 -17.02
N LYS A 2 15.44 13.02 -17.20
CA LYS A 2 14.04 13.48 -17.27
C LYS A 2 13.23 12.70 -16.22
N GLN A 3 12.41 13.43 -15.46
CA GLN A 3 11.96 13.11 -14.10
C GLN A 3 10.44 12.99 -14.08
N VAL A 4 9.87 12.00 -13.38
CA VAL A 4 8.44 11.99 -13.06
C VAL A 4 8.24 12.87 -11.83
N THR A 5 7.52 13.99 -11.97
CA THR A 5 7.18 14.90 -10.87
C THR A 5 5.80 14.55 -10.33
N GLN A 6 5.45 15.04 -9.13
CA GLN A 6 4.18 14.77 -8.44
C GLN A 6 2.93 14.84 -9.33
N ASN A 7 2.93 15.72 -10.34
CA ASN A 7 1.80 15.95 -11.25
C ASN A 7 2.16 15.89 -12.75
N SER A 8 3.36 15.43 -13.12
CA SER A 8 3.72 15.36 -14.55
C SER A 8 4.66 14.21 -14.87
N ILE A 9 4.49 13.66 -16.07
CA ILE A 9 5.30 12.57 -16.61
C ILE A 9 6.14 13.14 -17.73
N ILE A 10 7.44 12.94 -17.67
CA ILE A 10 8.36 13.34 -18.74
C ILE A 10 8.95 12.07 -19.35
N ASN A 11 8.70 11.87 -20.65
CA ASN A 11 9.29 10.77 -21.42
C ASN A 11 10.81 10.97 -21.58
N ILE A 12 11.58 9.91 -21.39
CA ILE A 12 13.04 9.92 -21.36
C ILE A 12 13.65 9.56 -22.73
N ASP A 13 12.89 8.93 -23.63
CA ASP A 13 13.35 8.65 -24.99
C ASP A 13 12.79 9.69 -25.98
N GLU A 14 13.68 10.47 -26.60
CA GLU A 14 13.32 11.51 -27.58
C GLU A 14 13.14 10.96 -29.00
N ASN A 15 13.71 9.79 -29.28
CA ASN A 15 13.80 9.23 -30.64
C ASN A 15 12.79 8.14 -30.92
N LYS A 16 12.12 7.63 -29.89
CA LYS A 16 11.01 6.68 -30.02
C LYS A 16 9.92 7.08 -29.04
N PHE A 17 8.66 6.90 -29.42
CA PHE A 17 7.51 6.90 -28.51
C PHE A 17 7.56 5.73 -27.50
N ASP A 18 8.75 5.24 -27.14
CA ASP A 18 9.01 4.01 -26.40
C ASP A 18 9.38 4.31 -24.94
N ASN A 19 8.39 4.84 -24.23
CA ASN A 19 7.99 4.57 -22.85
C ASN A 19 9.06 4.07 -21.83
N LYS A 20 10.16 4.80 -21.64
CA LYS A 20 10.99 4.70 -20.43
C LYS A 20 10.60 5.78 -19.43
N PHE A 21 10.24 5.40 -18.21
CA PHE A 21 9.88 6.32 -17.13
C PHE A 21 10.81 6.16 -15.92
N LEU A 22 11.20 7.27 -15.32
CA LEU A 22 12.01 7.32 -14.11
C LEU A 22 11.10 7.58 -12.91
N PHE A 23 10.97 6.58 -12.05
CA PHE A 23 10.29 6.69 -10.78
C PHE A 23 11.29 7.02 -9.68
N ILE A 24 10.87 7.83 -8.73
CA ILE A 24 11.52 7.93 -7.44
C ILE A 24 10.76 6.98 -6.51
N ILE A 25 11.48 6.15 -5.77
CA ILE A 25 10.92 5.18 -4.84
C ILE A 25 11.63 5.28 -3.47
N PRO A 26 10.92 4.98 -2.36
CA PRO A 26 11.46 4.96 -1.02
C PRO A 26 12.19 3.63 -0.82
N LEU A 27 13.46 3.70 -0.44
CA LEU A 27 14.17 2.54 0.11
C LEU A 27 13.84 2.37 1.59
N GLU A 28 13.84 3.49 2.29
CA GLU A 28 13.53 3.62 3.70
C GLU A 28 12.66 4.87 3.83
N ALA A 29 11.59 4.76 4.61
CA ALA A 29 10.72 5.87 4.94
C ALA A 29 10.39 5.77 6.41
N THR A 30 10.56 6.87 7.15
CA THR A 30 10.23 6.95 8.58
C THR A 30 9.33 8.15 8.83
N PHE A 31 8.37 7.96 9.73
CA PHE A 31 7.48 9.02 10.19
C PHE A 31 7.16 8.81 11.66
N GLU A 32 7.27 9.87 12.46
CA GLU A 32 7.12 9.80 13.91
C GLU A 32 5.76 9.22 14.35
N ASN A 33 4.69 9.57 13.62
CA ASN A 33 3.33 9.10 13.91
C ASN A 33 2.91 7.94 13.00
N GLU A 34 3.87 7.15 12.52
CA GLU A 34 3.58 5.89 11.83
C GLU A 34 3.21 4.80 12.84
N VAL A 35 2.16 4.04 12.51
CA VAL A 35 1.74 2.86 13.26
C VAL A 35 1.81 1.64 12.35
N ASP A 36 2.82 0.80 12.56
CA ASP A 36 3.03 -0.42 11.78
C ASP A 36 2.22 -1.60 12.31
N LEU A 37 1.14 -1.94 11.59
CA LEU A 37 0.32 -3.11 11.91
C LEU A 37 1.07 -4.42 11.85
N ALA A 38 2.08 -4.56 10.98
CA ALA A 38 2.84 -5.81 10.90
C ALA A 38 3.59 -6.06 12.23
N THR A 39 4.17 -5.00 12.79
CA THR A 39 4.85 -5.04 14.09
C THR A 39 3.87 -5.32 15.23
N LEU A 40 2.71 -4.66 15.25
CA LEU A 40 1.69 -4.88 16.28
C LEU A 40 1.09 -6.31 16.21
N LEU A 41 0.77 -6.77 15.00
CA LEU A 41 0.23 -8.11 14.75
C LEU A 41 1.24 -9.20 15.09
N SER A 42 2.54 -8.95 14.86
CA SER A 42 3.62 -9.87 15.26
C SER A 42 3.62 -10.15 16.76
N SER A 43 3.22 -9.17 17.58
CA SER A 43 3.08 -9.33 19.03
C SER A 43 1.85 -10.14 19.44
N SER A 44 0.87 -10.29 18.54
CA SER A 44 -0.35 -11.07 18.75
C SER A 44 -0.27 -12.47 18.10
N LYS A 45 0.94 -12.91 17.74
CA LYS A 45 1.19 -14.23 17.16
C LYS A 45 0.61 -15.33 18.04
N ASN A 46 -0.17 -16.26 17.47
CA ASN A 46 -0.61 -17.44 18.19
C ASN A 46 0.57 -18.44 18.35
N PRO A 47 1.11 -18.67 19.57
CA PRO A 47 2.27 -19.52 19.77
C PRO A 47 1.94 -21.02 19.69
N ASN A 48 0.67 -21.39 19.82
CA ASN A 48 0.22 -22.79 19.84
C ASN A 48 0.03 -23.36 18.43
N LEU A 49 0.03 -22.50 17.40
CA LEU A 49 0.00 -22.91 16.00
C LEU A 49 1.44 -23.04 15.51
N ASP A 50 2.02 -24.22 15.72
CA ASP A 50 3.33 -24.54 15.15
C ASP A 50 3.20 -24.62 13.62
N TYR A 51 3.91 -23.73 12.94
CA TYR A 51 3.88 -23.61 11.48
C TYR A 51 4.56 -24.84 10.85
N LYS A 52 3.80 -25.90 10.63
CA LYS A 52 4.24 -27.12 9.92
C LYS A 52 4.15 -26.98 8.40
N LYS A 53 4.56 -25.82 7.86
CA LYS A 53 4.51 -25.51 6.41
C LYS A 53 3.11 -25.49 5.79
N ASP A 54 2.07 -25.38 6.63
CA ASP A 54 0.68 -25.21 6.21
C ASP A 54 0.29 -23.73 6.32
N TYR A 55 -0.29 -23.20 5.24
CA TYR A 55 -0.66 -21.79 5.14
C TYR A 55 -1.98 -21.43 5.77
N LYS A 56 -2.94 -22.37 5.82
CA LYS A 56 -4.14 -22.14 6.64
C LYS A 56 -3.69 -21.85 8.06
N LEU A 57 -2.69 -22.60 8.53
CA LEU A 57 -2.05 -22.33 9.81
C LEU A 57 -1.29 -20.99 9.83
N TRP A 58 -0.56 -20.57 8.78
CA TRP A 58 0.10 -19.25 8.75
C TRP A 58 -0.87 -18.06 8.85
N SER A 59 -2.00 -18.12 8.11
CA SER A 59 -3.03 -17.08 8.19
C SER A 59 -3.75 -17.07 9.54
N GLU A 60 -3.73 -18.18 10.29
CA GLU A 60 -4.30 -18.28 11.64
C GLU A 60 -3.26 -17.90 12.73
N VAL A 61 -1.96 -18.07 12.46
CA VAL A 61 -0.87 -17.57 13.30
C VAL A 61 -0.97 -16.05 13.45
N TYR A 62 -1.32 -15.37 12.35
CA TYR A 62 -1.64 -13.94 12.31
C TYR A 62 -3.07 -13.75 11.80
N SER A 63 -4.03 -14.00 12.68
CA SER A 63 -5.44 -14.09 12.30
C SER A 63 -5.97 -12.76 11.71
N PRO A 64 -6.85 -12.80 10.68
CA PRO A 64 -7.53 -11.60 10.20
C PRO A 64 -8.33 -10.90 11.29
N LYS A 65 -8.83 -11.67 12.28
CA LYS A 65 -9.60 -11.15 13.40
C LYS A 65 -8.74 -10.27 14.31
N ASP A 66 -7.53 -10.72 14.63
CA ASP A 66 -6.61 -9.95 15.47
C ASP A 66 -6.07 -8.73 14.73
N GLU A 67 -5.74 -8.87 13.44
CA GLU A 67 -5.37 -7.73 12.59
C GLU A 67 -6.45 -6.66 12.59
N LEU A 68 -7.71 -7.03 12.28
CA LEU A 68 -8.82 -6.07 12.27
C LEU A 68 -9.05 -5.44 13.64
N ARG A 69 -9.00 -6.23 14.73
CA ARG A 69 -9.15 -5.71 16.09
C ARG A 69 -8.08 -4.65 16.40
N ILE A 70 -6.81 -4.95 16.12
CA ILE A 70 -5.69 -4.03 16.33
C ILE A 70 -5.87 -2.77 15.50
N PHE A 71 -6.23 -2.92 14.21
CA PHE A 71 -6.51 -1.80 13.34
C PHE A 71 -7.62 -0.90 13.90
N THR A 72 -8.76 -1.50 14.30
CA THR A 72 -9.88 -0.76 14.87
C THR A 72 -9.48 -0.01 16.14
N GLU A 73 -8.74 -0.64 17.06
CA GLU A 73 -8.26 0.01 18.28
C GLU A 73 -7.37 1.23 17.96
N VAL A 74 -6.42 1.08 17.03
CA VAL A 74 -5.54 2.18 16.58
C VAL A 74 -6.33 3.30 15.90
N PHE A 75 -7.24 2.93 15.02
CA PHE A 75 -8.07 3.86 14.25
C PHE A 75 -8.98 4.68 15.17
N GLU A 76 -9.71 4.02 16.07
CA GLU A 76 -10.60 4.69 17.02
C GLU A 76 -9.84 5.56 18.02
N ASP A 77 -8.68 5.11 18.52
CA ASP A 77 -7.84 5.94 19.39
C ASP A 77 -7.37 7.20 18.68
N ALA A 78 -6.98 7.09 17.41
CA ALA A 78 -6.53 8.23 16.64
C ALA A 78 -7.65 9.26 16.41
N ILE A 79 -8.84 8.80 16.03
CA ILE A 79 -10.01 9.69 15.86
C ILE A 79 -10.42 10.33 17.20
N LYS A 80 -10.52 9.53 18.27
CA LYS A 80 -10.95 10.00 19.59
C LYS A 80 -10.01 11.07 20.18
N ASN A 81 -8.72 10.94 19.92
CA ASN A 81 -7.70 11.84 20.48
C ASN A 81 -7.17 12.86 19.46
N ASP A 82 -7.83 13.00 18.29
CA ASP A 82 -7.44 13.92 17.22
C ASP A 82 -5.95 13.78 16.81
N LYS A 83 -5.48 12.52 16.73
CA LYS A 83 -4.09 12.21 16.37
C LYS A 83 -3.96 12.01 14.88
N LYS A 84 -3.00 12.72 14.29
CA LYS A 84 -2.67 12.63 12.88
C LYS A 84 -1.68 11.49 12.60
N ILE A 85 -2.16 10.29 12.28
CA ILE A 85 -1.32 9.09 12.12
C ILE A 85 -1.22 8.59 10.67
N HIS A 86 -0.25 7.72 10.43
CA HIS A 86 -0.15 6.92 9.21
C HIS A 86 -0.14 5.44 9.59
N ILE A 87 -1.15 4.67 9.18
CA ILE A 87 -1.22 3.24 9.50
C ILE A 87 -0.60 2.45 8.36
N SER A 88 0.49 1.76 8.67
CA SER A 88 1.22 0.94 7.73
C SER A 88 0.82 -0.53 7.79
N ASN A 89 0.99 -1.16 6.64
CA ASN A 89 0.83 -2.58 6.34
C ASN A 89 -0.60 -3.09 6.51
N ILE A 90 -1.61 -2.34 6.06
CA ILE A 90 -2.99 -2.86 5.99
C ILE A 90 -3.10 -4.01 4.97
N SER A 91 -4.00 -4.96 5.21
CA SER A 91 -4.19 -6.09 4.29
C SER A 91 -5.64 -6.55 4.12
N LEU A 92 -6.56 -6.05 4.93
CA LEU A 92 -7.96 -6.44 4.93
C LEU A 92 -8.84 -5.42 4.19
N SER A 93 -10.00 -5.89 3.76
CA SER A 93 -10.97 -5.04 3.06
C SER A 93 -11.72 -4.14 4.04
N GLU A 94 -11.93 -4.66 5.24
CA GLU A 94 -12.63 -4.05 6.34
C GLU A 94 -11.88 -2.80 6.83
N GLU A 95 -10.55 -2.85 6.90
CA GLU A 95 -9.68 -1.70 7.22
C GLU A 95 -9.83 -0.57 6.19
N ILE A 96 -9.90 -0.94 4.91
CA ILE A 96 -10.10 0.01 3.80
C ILE A 96 -11.47 0.66 3.89
N GLU A 97 -12.53 -0.12 4.17
CA GLU A 97 -13.89 0.42 4.28
C GLU A 97 -14.00 1.40 5.46
N MET A 98 -13.37 1.12 6.62
CA MET A 98 -13.32 2.07 7.73
C MET A 98 -12.70 3.42 7.34
N VAL A 99 -11.58 3.40 6.62
CA VAL A 99 -10.91 4.64 6.16
C VAL A 99 -11.73 5.35 5.10
N LYS A 100 -12.37 4.60 4.21
CA LYS A 100 -13.25 5.15 3.17
C LYS A 100 -14.48 5.83 3.78
N ASP A 101 -15.09 5.23 4.80
CA ASP A 101 -16.22 5.81 5.53
C ASP A 101 -15.80 7.12 6.21
N LEU A 102 -14.64 7.15 6.88
CA LEU A 102 -14.06 8.38 7.40
C LEU A 102 -13.88 9.45 6.30
N TYR A 103 -13.34 9.08 5.15
CA TYR A 103 -13.15 10.04 4.06
C TYR A 103 -14.47 10.56 3.47
N LEU A 104 -15.54 9.75 3.49
CA LEU A 104 -16.88 10.20 3.15
C LEU A 104 -17.40 11.22 4.17
N GLU A 105 -17.22 10.96 5.46
CA GLU A 105 -17.62 11.85 6.55
C GLU A 105 -16.86 13.18 6.52
N LEU A 106 -15.56 13.15 6.22
CA LEU A 106 -14.71 14.34 6.07
C LEU A 106 -14.98 15.13 4.78
N GLY A 107 -15.85 14.64 3.90
CA GLY A 107 -16.24 15.35 2.68
C GLY A 107 -15.24 15.25 1.54
N TYR A 108 -14.30 14.29 1.56
CA TYR A 108 -13.35 14.09 0.46
C TYR A 108 -13.95 13.47 -0.80
N PHE A 109 -15.22 13.05 -0.77
CA PHE A 109 -15.88 12.47 -1.94
C PHE A 109 -16.58 13.54 -2.78
N ASN A 110 -16.05 13.76 -3.98
CA ASN A 110 -16.67 14.63 -4.98
C ASN A 110 -17.78 13.87 -5.72
N LYS A 111 -19.04 14.25 -5.44
CA LYS A 111 -20.23 13.62 -6.04
C LYS A 111 -20.37 13.90 -7.53
N GLU A 112 -19.94 15.07 -8.00
CA GLU A 112 -20.05 15.45 -9.42
C GLU A 112 -19.08 14.64 -10.28
N LEU A 113 -17.86 14.45 -9.79
CA LEU A 113 -16.82 13.69 -10.47
C LEU A 113 -16.85 12.19 -10.11
N ASN A 114 -17.73 11.79 -9.19
CA ASN A 114 -17.88 10.44 -8.66
C ASN A 114 -16.53 9.82 -8.23
N ARG A 115 -15.72 10.58 -7.49
CA ARG A 115 -14.37 10.18 -7.07
C ARG A 115 -13.97 10.80 -5.75
N PHE A 116 -13.03 10.17 -5.07
CA PHE A 116 -12.36 10.78 -3.93
C PHE A 116 -11.28 11.77 -4.39
N GLU A 117 -11.23 12.90 -3.70
CA GLU A 117 -10.22 13.96 -3.83
C GLU A 117 -9.64 14.22 -2.45
N ILE A 118 -8.82 13.28 -1.99
CA ILE A 118 -8.24 13.30 -0.64
C ILE A 118 -6.95 14.11 -0.66
N ASP A 119 -6.87 15.09 0.23
CA ASP A 119 -5.61 15.71 0.61
C ASP A 119 -4.96 14.87 1.72
N PHE A 120 -4.00 14.03 1.35
CA PHE A 120 -3.28 13.20 2.31
C PHE A 120 -2.39 13.99 3.27
N ASN A 121 -2.09 15.26 2.98
CA ASN A 121 -1.43 16.11 3.96
C ASN A 121 -2.41 16.49 5.06
N ASP A 122 -3.68 16.77 4.76
CA ASP A 122 -4.62 17.28 5.78
C ASP A 122 -5.46 16.16 6.43
N SER A 123 -5.52 14.98 5.82
CA SER A 123 -6.24 13.84 6.38
C SER A 123 -5.64 13.40 7.74
N PRO A 124 -6.48 13.18 8.78
CA PRO A 124 -6.01 12.74 10.09
C PRO A 124 -5.42 11.33 10.05
N ILE A 125 -6.01 10.44 9.26
CA ILE A 125 -5.55 9.07 9.08
C ILE A 125 -5.19 8.89 7.62
N THR A 126 -4.02 8.33 7.35
CA THR A 126 -3.66 7.83 6.03
C THR A 126 -3.14 6.40 6.14
N ILE A 127 -3.24 5.64 5.07
CA ILE A 127 -2.89 4.22 5.04
C ILE A 127 -1.92 3.91 3.92
N TRP A 128 -1.04 2.92 4.14
CA TRP A 128 -0.25 2.30 3.09
C TRP A 128 -0.53 0.82 2.97
N VAL A 129 -0.10 0.23 1.87
CA VAL A 129 -0.06 -1.23 1.70
C VAL A 129 1.31 -1.67 1.19
N SER A 130 1.73 -2.88 1.55
CA SER A 130 2.93 -3.47 0.96
C SER A 130 2.70 -3.96 -0.45
N MET A 131 3.71 -3.88 -1.31
CA MET A 131 3.68 -4.43 -2.66
C MET A 131 3.32 -5.93 -2.65
N ASN A 132 3.83 -6.66 -1.66
CA ASN A 132 3.49 -8.07 -1.44
C ASN A 132 1.98 -8.31 -1.23
N ASN A 133 1.28 -7.49 -0.45
CA ASN A 133 -0.16 -7.61 -0.22
C ASN A 133 -0.99 -7.19 -1.45
N ILE A 134 -0.42 -6.39 -2.37
CA ILE A 134 -1.04 -6.10 -3.67
C ILE A 134 -0.94 -7.32 -4.60
N ILE A 135 0.22 -7.99 -4.63
CA ILE A 135 0.54 -9.03 -5.62
C ILE A 135 0.03 -10.41 -5.21
N TYR A 136 0.23 -10.78 -3.94
CA TYR A 136 -0.01 -12.13 -3.47
C TYR A 136 -1.33 -12.22 -2.71
N SER A 137 -1.98 -13.36 -2.87
CA SER A 137 -3.19 -13.76 -2.17
C SER A 137 -3.03 -15.17 -1.64
N PHE A 138 -4.03 -15.63 -0.88
CA PHE A 138 -4.11 -17.02 -0.44
C PHE A 138 -3.85 -18.02 -1.58
N LYS A 139 -4.39 -17.77 -2.78
CA LYS A 139 -4.33 -18.72 -3.91
C LYS A 139 -2.90 -19.03 -4.36
N ASP A 140 -1.98 -18.10 -4.15
CA ASP A 140 -0.60 -18.18 -4.62
C ASP A 140 0.26 -19.10 -3.75
N TYR A 141 -0.21 -19.46 -2.55
CA TYR A 141 0.55 -20.29 -1.63
C TYR A 141 0.88 -21.67 -2.17
N LYS A 142 -0.05 -22.31 -2.90
CA LYS A 142 0.18 -23.66 -3.45
C LYS A 142 1.45 -23.72 -4.32
N GLN A 143 1.73 -22.63 -5.03
CA GLN A 143 2.87 -22.52 -5.93
C GLN A 143 4.11 -21.95 -5.24
N LEU A 144 3.95 -20.89 -4.43
CA LEU A 144 5.07 -20.10 -3.91
C LEU A 144 5.52 -20.53 -2.50
N LYS A 145 4.64 -21.15 -1.72
CA LYS A 145 4.90 -21.70 -0.37
C LYS A 145 5.61 -20.68 0.53
N GLU A 146 6.80 -21.04 1.02
CA GLU A 146 7.60 -20.26 1.96
C GLU A 146 8.05 -18.90 1.41
N LYS A 147 7.99 -18.69 0.09
CA LYS A 147 8.41 -17.42 -0.55
C LYS A 147 7.46 -16.24 -0.28
N ILE A 148 6.24 -16.51 0.19
CA ILE A 148 5.22 -15.49 0.46
C ILE A 148 4.80 -15.48 1.94
N LEU A 149 5.72 -15.86 2.84
CA LEU A 149 5.53 -15.73 4.29
C LEU A 149 6.00 -14.35 4.73
N PHE A 150 5.04 -13.44 4.88
CA PHE A 150 5.25 -12.11 5.44
C PHE A 150 4.07 -11.74 6.35
N VAL A 151 4.18 -10.59 7.03
CA VAL A 151 3.17 -10.09 7.97
C VAL A 151 2.75 -8.67 7.54
N PRO A 152 1.43 -8.37 7.47
CA PRO A 152 0.33 -9.34 7.54
C PRO A 152 0.35 -10.33 6.37
N PRO A 153 -0.09 -11.58 6.59
CA PRO A 153 -0.01 -12.63 5.58
C PRO A 153 -0.91 -12.33 4.37
N PRO A 154 -0.63 -12.91 3.19
CA PRO A 154 -1.51 -12.78 2.03
C PRO A 154 -2.97 -13.18 2.36
N ARG A 155 -3.92 -12.28 2.16
CA ARG A 155 -5.31 -12.54 2.52
C ARG A 155 -6.07 -13.21 1.37
N GLU A 156 -7.32 -13.59 1.62
CA GLU A 156 -8.21 -14.10 0.56
C GLU A 156 -8.25 -13.13 -0.63
N PRO A 157 -8.46 -13.61 -1.87
CA PRO A 157 -8.45 -12.76 -3.07
C PRO A 157 -9.40 -11.56 -3.03
N LYS A 158 -10.48 -11.62 -2.23
CA LYS A 158 -11.40 -10.49 -2.04
C LYS A 158 -10.69 -9.26 -1.45
N HIS A 159 -9.78 -9.46 -0.50
CA HIS A 159 -9.03 -8.38 0.16
C HIS A 159 -8.02 -7.76 -0.81
N GLN A 160 -7.29 -8.60 -1.55
CA GLN A 160 -6.39 -8.13 -2.61
C GLN A 160 -7.15 -7.32 -3.68
N LYS A 161 -8.33 -7.77 -4.09
CA LYS A 161 -9.19 -7.01 -5.02
C LYS A 161 -9.61 -5.66 -4.42
N SER A 162 -9.95 -5.63 -3.12
CA SER A 162 -10.28 -4.39 -2.40
C SER A 162 -9.10 -3.41 -2.38
N ILE A 163 -7.89 -3.88 -2.04
CA ILE A 163 -6.66 -3.08 -2.07
C ILE A 163 -6.45 -2.45 -3.45
N ARG A 164 -6.55 -3.24 -4.52
CA ARG A 164 -6.40 -2.74 -5.90
C ARG A 164 -7.47 -1.69 -6.25
N SER A 165 -8.71 -1.90 -5.80
CA SER A 165 -9.79 -0.93 -5.97
C SER A 165 -9.49 0.36 -5.22
N ALA A 166 -9.03 0.28 -3.97
CA ALA A 166 -8.72 1.41 -3.12
C ALA A 166 -7.55 2.25 -3.65
N ILE A 167 -6.52 1.61 -4.21
CA ILE A 167 -5.44 2.28 -4.95
C ILE A 167 -6.02 3.13 -6.10
N ASN A 168 -6.92 2.54 -6.89
CA ASN A 168 -7.51 3.22 -8.04
C ASN A 168 -8.57 4.27 -7.67
N SER A 169 -9.19 4.13 -6.50
CA SER A 169 -10.11 5.09 -5.91
C SER A 169 -9.40 6.17 -5.10
N TRP A 170 -8.06 6.21 -5.09
CA TRP A 170 -7.25 7.20 -4.37
C TRP A 170 -7.42 7.18 -2.86
N ILE A 171 -7.79 6.03 -2.28
CA ILE A 171 -7.98 5.86 -0.83
C ILE A 171 -6.66 5.50 -0.15
N ILE A 172 -5.87 4.62 -0.78
CA ILE A 172 -4.53 4.25 -0.30
C ILE A 172 -3.55 5.35 -0.67
N SER A 173 -2.87 5.87 0.35
CA SER A 173 -1.98 7.02 0.17
C SER A 173 -0.61 6.62 -0.36
N THR A 174 -0.07 5.49 0.08
CA THR A 174 1.30 5.08 -0.24
C THR A 174 1.42 3.57 -0.47
N ILE A 175 2.46 3.17 -1.20
CA ILE A 175 2.81 1.77 -1.42
C ILE A 175 4.25 1.57 -0.98
N SER A 176 4.47 0.64 -0.05
CA SER A 176 5.83 0.26 0.35
C SER A 176 6.37 -0.86 -0.54
N LEU A 177 7.66 -0.78 -0.86
CA LEU A 177 8.38 -1.80 -1.63
C LEU A 177 9.15 -2.68 -0.66
N ASN A 178 9.02 -3.99 -0.82
CA ASN A 178 9.66 -4.98 0.02
C ASN A 178 11.07 -5.30 -0.50
N ASN A 179 11.22 -5.37 -1.82
CA ASN A 179 12.49 -5.55 -2.51
C ASN A 179 12.43 -4.76 -3.83
N PRO A 180 12.87 -3.50 -3.86
CA PRO A 180 12.74 -2.64 -5.03
C PRO A 180 13.20 -3.24 -6.36
N SER A 181 14.28 -4.05 -6.34
CA SER A 181 14.78 -4.72 -7.55
C SER A 181 13.88 -5.88 -8.00
N GLY A 182 13.32 -6.64 -7.06
CA GLY A 182 12.34 -7.69 -7.35
C GLY A 182 10.96 -7.14 -7.70
N ASP A 183 10.54 -6.08 -7.00
CA ASP A 183 9.25 -5.41 -7.16
C ASP A 183 9.15 -4.64 -8.48
N LYS A 184 10.29 -4.31 -9.10
CA LYS A 184 10.34 -3.68 -10.43
C LYS A 184 9.45 -4.39 -11.45
N ILE A 185 9.49 -5.73 -11.50
CA ILE A 185 8.68 -6.53 -12.44
C ILE A 185 7.19 -6.32 -12.19
N HIS A 186 6.80 -6.15 -10.93
CA HIS A 186 5.42 -5.95 -10.54
C HIS A 186 4.94 -4.53 -10.83
N ILE A 187 5.79 -3.52 -10.62
CA ILE A 187 5.51 -2.14 -11.02
C ILE A 187 5.38 -2.06 -12.55
N GLU A 188 6.28 -2.73 -13.29
CA GLU A 188 6.21 -2.88 -14.75
C GLU A 188 4.88 -3.50 -15.20
N SER A 189 4.45 -4.61 -14.58
CA SER A 189 3.14 -5.23 -14.87
C SER A 189 1.97 -4.29 -14.57
N MET A 190 2.00 -3.55 -13.46
CA MET A 190 0.95 -2.58 -13.11
C MET A 190 0.79 -1.48 -14.16
N ILE A 191 1.91 -1.06 -14.76
CA ILE A 191 1.92 -0.03 -15.80
C ILE A 191 1.49 -0.62 -17.15
N LYS A 192 2.09 -1.75 -17.57
CA LYS A 192 1.82 -2.38 -18.88
C LYS A 192 0.37 -2.85 -19.02
N GLU A 193 -0.21 -3.34 -17.93
CA GLU A 193 -1.60 -3.79 -17.89
C GLU A 193 -2.56 -2.66 -17.51
N GLU A 194 -2.09 -1.41 -17.47
CA GLU A 194 -2.88 -0.20 -17.15
C GLU A 194 -3.71 -0.33 -15.85
N LYS A 195 -3.17 -1.08 -14.87
CA LYS A 195 -3.86 -1.34 -13.60
C LYS A 195 -3.99 -0.09 -12.74
N THR A 196 -3.14 0.91 -12.97
CA THR A 196 -3.17 2.22 -12.33
C THR A 196 -2.48 3.26 -13.22
N SER A 197 -2.78 4.55 -13.05
CA SER A 197 -2.12 5.59 -13.84
C SER A 197 -0.70 5.87 -13.33
N LEU A 198 0.19 6.23 -14.25
CA LEU A 198 1.60 6.54 -13.95
C LEU A 198 1.76 7.65 -12.89
N VAL A 199 0.95 8.72 -12.98
CA VAL A 199 0.98 9.83 -12.01
C VAL A 199 0.59 9.35 -10.62
N ARG A 200 -0.50 8.57 -10.52
CA ARG A 200 -0.96 8.02 -9.23
C ARG A 200 0.08 7.10 -8.63
N LEU A 201 0.65 6.22 -9.44
CA LEU A 201 1.70 5.30 -9.01
C LEU A 201 2.93 6.04 -8.51
N ALA A 202 3.41 7.05 -9.23
CA ALA A 202 4.55 7.86 -8.78
C ALA A 202 4.26 8.59 -7.47
N SER A 203 3.05 9.11 -7.31
CA SER A 203 2.63 9.79 -6.09
C SER A 203 2.54 8.85 -4.89
N MET A 204 1.93 7.67 -5.04
CA MET A 204 1.89 6.68 -3.95
C MET A 204 3.26 6.06 -3.65
N LEU A 205 4.13 5.95 -4.66
CA LEU A 205 5.47 5.44 -4.44
C LEU A 205 6.32 6.44 -3.68
N TYR A 206 6.24 7.76 -3.93
CA TYR A 206 7.17 8.70 -3.27
C TYR A 206 6.56 10.02 -2.80
N TYR A 207 5.75 10.69 -3.61
CA TYR A 207 5.35 12.07 -3.26
C TYR A 207 4.40 12.13 -2.06
N ASN A 208 3.50 11.16 -1.92
CA ASN A 208 2.58 11.10 -0.78
C ASN A 208 3.32 10.84 0.54
N PHE A 209 4.45 10.11 0.51
CA PHE A 209 5.35 10.02 1.67
C PHE A 209 5.88 11.39 2.09
N LYS A 210 6.48 12.11 1.13
CA LYS A 210 7.05 13.43 1.39
C LYS A 210 6.00 14.42 1.88
N ASN A 211 4.84 14.45 1.24
CA ASN A 211 3.73 15.34 1.62
C ASN A 211 3.21 15.04 3.03
N ARG A 212 3.18 13.77 3.42
CA ARG A 212 2.71 13.38 4.75
C ARG A 212 3.71 13.73 5.86
N GLY A 213 4.97 14.00 5.51
CA GLY A 213 6.04 14.37 6.43
C GLY A 213 7.08 13.28 6.66
N PHE A 214 7.14 12.25 5.81
CA PHE A 214 8.16 11.20 5.95
C PHE A 214 9.56 11.73 5.62
N GLU A 215 10.53 11.28 6.42
CA GLU A 215 11.93 11.26 6.01
C GLU A 215 12.14 10.07 5.08
N VAL A 216 12.51 10.34 3.83
CA VAL A 216 12.60 9.31 2.79
C VAL A 216 14.00 9.25 2.22
N LYS A 217 14.59 8.07 2.26
CA LYS A 217 15.78 7.73 1.49
C LYS A 217 15.37 7.27 0.10
N ALA A 218 15.52 8.17 -0.86
CA ALA A 218 15.05 7.96 -2.23
C ALA A 218 16.03 7.13 -3.07
N TRP A 219 15.48 6.35 -4.00
CA TRP A 219 16.21 5.73 -5.09
C TRP A 219 15.47 5.94 -6.41
N GLU A 220 16.24 6.02 -7.49
CA GLU A 220 15.76 6.14 -8.85
C GLU A 220 15.56 4.74 -9.48
N LEU A 221 14.35 4.50 -9.96
CA LEU A 221 13.96 3.28 -10.66
C LEU A 221 13.53 3.61 -12.09
N THR A 222 14.28 3.11 -13.07
CA THR A 222 13.87 3.23 -14.48
C THR A 222 13.04 2.03 -14.91
N ILE A 223 11.86 2.30 -15.47
CA ILE A 223 10.88 1.33 -15.93
C ILE A 223 10.69 1.43 -17.43
N LEU A 224 10.70 0.26 -18.08
CA LEU A 224 10.43 0.08 -19.51
C LEU A 224 8.98 -0.42 -19.68
N VAL A 225 8.15 0.32 -20.42
CA VAL A 225 6.73 -0.05 -20.63
C VAL A 225 6.53 -0.85 -21.93
N LYS A 226 7.60 -1.17 -22.67
CA LYS A 226 7.55 -2.16 -23.76
C LYS A 226 7.58 -3.58 -23.22
#